data_AF-A0A1I5QNF2-F1
#
_entry.id   AF-A0A1I5QNF2-F1
#
_cell.length_a   1.000
_cell.length_b   1.000
_cell.length_c   1.000
_cell.angle_alpha   90.00
_cell.angle_beta   90.00
_cell.angle_gamma   90.00
#
_symmetry.space_group_name_H-M   'P 1'
#
loop_
_entity.id
_entity.type
_entity.pdbx_description
1 polymer ?
#
loop_
_entity_poly.entity_id
_entity_poly.type
_entity_poly.pdbx_seq_one_letter_code
_entity_poly.pdbx_strand_id
1 'polypeptide(L)'
;MVKSNQGRDMKINTVLLDTSFFIRLLNEDDLLHENALDYYRYFLSNNYILKCSTISIAEYCIKGTIDELPLNNLQILPFNINHAEKAGLFGSLAFEEKKSGNINITDRRIIPNDIKLFAQADIDETISYFVTSDSACENMYKAIRKNTSVNFEIMNIRRPYNEQFGVLF
;
A
#
# COMPACT_ATOMS: atom_id res chain seq x y z
N MET A 1 6.11 -16.77 42.67
CA MET A 1 4.90 -16.05 42.21
C MET A 1 5.18 -15.43 40.86
N VAL A 2 4.48 -15.94 39.85
CA VAL A 2 4.54 -15.50 38.45
C VAL A 2 4.04 -14.06 38.37
N LYS A 3 4.86 -13.14 37.84
CA LYS A 3 4.37 -11.81 37.46
C LYS A 3 3.57 -11.97 36.18
N SER A 4 2.28 -11.71 36.30
CA SER A 4 1.27 -11.70 35.26
C SER A 4 1.63 -10.73 34.13
N ASN A 5 1.67 -11.25 32.90
CA ASN A 5 1.57 -10.46 31.67
C ASN A 5 0.17 -9.83 31.62
N GLN A 6 0.09 -8.50 31.70
CA GLN A 6 -1.14 -7.76 31.51
C GLN A 6 -0.93 -6.73 30.39
N GLY A 7 -1.64 -6.95 29.28
CA GLY A 7 -2.09 -5.95 28.32
C GLY A 7 -1.02 -5.17 27.54
N ARG A 8 -0.42 -5.78 26.52
CA ARG A 8 -0.11 -5.00 25.32
C ARG A 8 -1.40 -4.94 24.52
N ASP A 9 -1.99 -3.75 24.37
CA ASP A 9 -2.96 -3.52 23.30
C ASP A 9 -2.34 -4.06 22.01
N MET A 10 -2.88 -5.14 21.50
CA MET A 10 -2.37 -5.76 20.28
C MET A 10 -2.76 -4.83 19.16
N LYS A 11 -1.85 -3.91 18.81
CA LYS A 11 -2.04 -2.97 17.71
C LYS A 11 -2.31 -3.81 16.46
N ILE A 12 -3.57 -3.83 16.03
CA ILE A 12 -3.98 -4.49 14.80
C ILE A 12 -3.32 -3.73 13.66
N ASN A 13 -2.49 -4.42 12.88
CA ASN A 13 -1.84 -3.81 11.73
C ASN A 13 -2.78 -3.88 10.52
N THR A 14 -3.06 -2.75 9.90
CA THR A 14 -3.84 -2.69 8.66
C THR A 14 -2.93 -2.30 7.51
N VAL A 15 -3.08 -2.98 6.38
CA VAL A 15 -2.33 -2.74 5.14
C VAL A 15 -3.29 -2.34 4.03
N LEU A 16 -2.92 -1.35 3.21
CA LEU A 16 -3.56 -1.08 1.92
C LEU A 16 -2.74 -1.75 0.82
N LEU A 17 -3.32 -2.73 0.14
CA LEU A 17 -2.69 -3.45 -0.96
C LEU A 17 -3.05 -2.74 -2.29
N ASP A 18 -2.04 -2.41 -3.09
CA ASP A 18 -2.24 -1.77 -4.38
C ASP A 18 -2.42 -2.77 -5.54
N THR A 19 -2.71 -2.25 -6.73
CA THR A 19 -2.87 -3.05 -7.95
C THR A 19 -1.63 -3.86 -8.27
N SER A 20 -0.46 -3.26 -8.07
CA SER A 20 0.81 -3.90 -8.37
C SER A 20 0.99 -5.17 -7.52
N PHE A 21 0.61 -5.14 -6.24
CA PHE A 21 0.62 -6.30 -5.34
C PHE A 21 -0.29 -7.42 -5.85
N PHE A 22 -1.55 -7.11 -6.20
CA PHE A 22 -2.49 -8.11 -6.70
C PHE A 22 -2.03 -8.76 -8.01
N ILE A 23 -1.46 -7.98 -8.94
CA ILE A 23 -0.90 -8.51 -10.18
C ILE A 23 0.19 -9.56 -9.90
N ARG A 24 1.07 -9.31 -8.92
CA ARG A 24 2.14 -10.28 -8.56
C ARG A 24 1.57 -11.49 -7.83
N LEU A 25 0.63 -11.25 -6.92
CA LEU A 25 -0.02 -12.32 -6.16
C LEU A 25 -0.73 -13.33 -7.08
N LEU A 26 -1.33 -12.86 -8.18
CA LEU A 26 -2.18 -13.69 -9.05
C LEU A 26 -1.49 -14.17 -10.32
N ASN A 27 -0.27 -13.70 -10.60
CA ASN A 27 0.53 -14.15 -11.75
C ASN A 27 1.69 -15.04 -11.28
N GLU A 28 1.52 -16.36 -11.35
CA GLU A 28 2.52 -17.36 -10.95
C GLU A 28 3.85 -17.23 -11.73
N ASP A 29 3.82 -16.67 -12.95
CA ASP A 29 5.01 -16.46 -13.77
C ASP A 29 5.78 -15.16 -13.44
N ASP A 30 5.25 -14.29 -12.56
CA ASP A 30 5.95 -13.06 -12.17
C ASP A 30 7.10 -13.38 -11.20
N LEU A 31 8.27 -12.76 -11.43
CA LEU A 31 9.46 -12.95 -10.59
C LEU A 31 9.25 -12.58 -9.12
N LEU A 32 8.24 -11.74 -8.81
CA LEU A 32 7.89 -11.34 -7.46
C LEU A 32 6.67 -12.10 -6.91
N HIS A 33 6.17 -13.13 -7.61
CA HIS A 33 5.01 -13.91 -7.18
C HIS A 33 5.19 -14.50 -5.78
N GLU A 34 6.29 -15.22 -5.55
CA GLU A 34 6.58 -15.85 -4.26
C GLU A 34 6.67 -14.81 -3.13
N ASN A 35 7.29 -13.65 -3.38
CA ASN A 35 7.30 -12.58 -2.40
C ASN A 35 5.88 -12.10 -2.09
N ALA A 36 5.05 -11.82 -3.09
CA ALA A 36 3.67 -11.37 -2.87
C ALA A 36 2.85 -12.41 -2.08
N LEU A 37 3.01 -13.69 -2.42
CA LEU A 37 2.35 -14.81 -1.76
C LEU A 37 2.78 -14.95 -0.30
N ASP A 38 4.07 -14.83 -0.01
CA ASP A 38 4.60 -14.90 1.34
C ASP A 38 4.15 -13.72 2.21
N TYR A 39 4.14 -12.50 1.68
CA TYR A 39 3.56 -11.35 2.37
C TYR A 39 2.08 -11.58 2.66
N TYR A 40 1.33 -12.08 1.68
CA TYR A 40 -0.10 -12.36 1.84
C TYR A 40 -0.34 -13.41 2.94
N ARG A 41 0.39 -14.52 2.93
CA ARG A 41 0.34 -15.56 3.97
C ARG A 41 0.72 -15.02 5.34
N TYR A 42 1.77 -14.20 5.41
CA TYR A 42 2.21 -13.57 6.65
C TYR A 42 1.13 -12.65 7.22
N PHE A 43 0.52 -11.80 6.40
CA PHE A 43 -0.56 -10.90 6.81
C PHE A 43 -1.74 -11.68 7.40
N LEU A 44 -2.20 -12.73 6.72
CA LEU A 44 -3.29 -13.58 7.22
C LEU A 44 -2.92 -14.28 8.52
N SER A 45 -1.73 -14.88 8.59
CA SER A 45 -1.27 -15.64 9.77
C SER A 45 -1.06 -14.76 11.01
N ASN A 46 -0.83 -13.46 10.82
CA ASN A 46 -0.60 -12.49 11.89
C ASN A 46 -1.79 -11.54 12.12
N ASN A 47 -2.99 -11.89 11.62
CA ASN A 47 -4.23 -11.14 11.81
C ASN A 47 -4.14 -9.67 11.35
N TYR A 48 -3.44 -9.41 10.24
CA TYR A 48 -3.48 -8.10 9.61
C TYR A 48 -4.88 -7.89 9.00
N ILE A 49 -5.35 -6.65 9.01
CA ILE A 49 -6.50 -6.26 8.20
C ILE A 49 -5.99 -5.87 6.81
N LEU A 50 -6.47 -6.57 5.78
CA LEU A 50 -6.09 -6.31 4.40
C LEU A 50 -7.18 -5.42 3.77
N LYS A 51 -6.80 -4.22 3.34
CA LYS A 51 -7.67 -3.28 2.62
C LYS A 51 -7.30 -3.24 1.15
N CYS A 52 -8.31 -3.04 0.30
CA CYS A 52 -8.15 -2.86 -1.14
C CYS A 52 -8.99 -1.68 -1.62
N SER A 53 -8.36 -0.76 -2.36
CA SER A 53 -9.08 0.40 -2.90
C SER A 53 -9.95 0.01 -4.09
N THR A 54 -11.11 0.65 -4.24
CA THR A 54 -11.90 0.57 -5.49
C THR A 54 -11.13 1.06 -6.71
N ILE A 55 -10.11 1.93 -6.53
CA ILE A 55 -9.21 2.35 -7.62
C ILE A 55 -8.32 1.19 -8.05
N SER A 56 -7.75 0.46 -7.08
CA SER A 56 -6.91 -0.69 -7.38
C SER A 56 -7.68 -1.82 -8.05
N ILE A 57 -8.93 -2.04 -7.63
CA ILE A 57 -9.85 -2.96 -8.32
C ILE A 57 -10.08 -2.51 -9.77
N ALA A 58 -10.36 -1.22 -9.99
CA ALA A 58 -10.60 -0.71 -11.35
C ALA A 58 -9.37 -0.88 -12.25
N GLU A 59 -8.16 -0.67 -11.74
CA GLU A 59 -6.93 -0.90 -12.49
C GLU A 59 -6.66 -2.38 -12.77
N TYR A 60 -6.92 -3.26 -11.79
CA TYR A 60 -6.78 -4.71 -11.96
C TYR A 60 -7.72 -5.22 -13.07
N CYS A 61 -8.98 -4.78 -13.04
CA CYS A 61 -10.01 -5.16 -14.00
C CYS A 61 -9.79 -4.64 -15.44
N ILE A 62 -8.69 -3.92 -15.71
CA ILE A 62 -8.28 -3.61 -17.10
C ILE A 62 -7.90 -4.90 -17.84
N LYS A 63 -7.34 -5.89 -17.14
CA LYS A 63 -6.89 -7.17 -17.73
C LYS A 63 -7.45 -8.40 -17.03
N GLY A 64 -7.72 -8.31 -15.73
CA GLY A 64 -8.32 -9.40 -14.95
C GLY A 64 -9.82 -9.20 -14.71
N THR A 65 -10.36 -10.02 -13.82
CA THR A 65 -11.75 -9.91 -13.35
C THR A 65 -11.80 -9.82 -11.83
N ILE A 66 -12.87 -9.21 -11.29
CA ILE A 66 -12.99 -9.01 -9.84
C ILE A 66 -13.03 -10.35 -9.06
N ASP A 67 -13.53 -11.41 -9.68
CA ASP A 67 -13.65 -12.75 -9.08
C ASP A 67 -12.30 -13.44 -8.86
N GLU A 68 -11.23 -12.97 -9.51
CA GLU A 68 -9.86 -13.44 -9.28
C GLU A 68 -9.26 -12.89 -7.98
N LEU A 69 -9.77 -11.76 -7.49
CA LEU A 69 -9.28 -11.14 -6.26
C LEU A 69 -9.75 -11.93 -5.03
N PRO A 70 -8.94 -12.02 -3.95
CA PRO A 70 -9.31 -12.76 -2.75
C PRO A 70 -10.28 -11.97 -1.86
N LEU A 71 -11.46 -11.60 -2.39
CA LEU A 71 -12.42 -10.66 -1.78
C LEU A 71 -12.85 -11.05 -0.35
N ASN A 72 -12.93 -12.35 -0.05
CA ASN A 72 -13.30 -12.83 1.29
C ASN A 72 -12.32 -12.39 2.39
N ASN A 73 -11.09 -12.06 2.02
CA ASN A 73 -10.04 -11.62 2.94
C ASN A 73 -9.78 -10.11 2.86
N LEU A 74 -10.54 -9.36 2.05
CA LEU A 74 -10.31 -7.94 1.79
C LEU A 74 -11.44 -7.07 2.34
N GLN A 75 -11.07 -5.99 3.02
CA GLN A 75 -11.95 -4.86 3.28
C GLN A 75 -11.86 -3.86 2.12
N ILE A 76 -12.96 -3.68 1.39
CA ILE A 76 -12.99 -2.76 0.26
C ILE A 76 -13.07 -1.32 0.76
N LEU A 77 -12.21 -0.45 0.23
CA LEU A 77 -12.10 0.96 0.57
C LEU A 77 -12.54 1.85 -0.61
N PRO A 78 -13.75 2.42 -0.58
CA PRO A 78 -14.23 3.36 -1.59
C PRO A 78 -13.41 4.67 -1.63
N PHE A 79 -13.32 5.28 -2.81
CA PHE A 79 -12.75 6.62 -2.95
C PHE A 79 -13.82 7.71 -2.77
N ASN A 80 -13.69 8.54 -1.73
CA ASN A 80 -14.71 9.49 -1.28
C ASN A 80 -14.18 10.94 -1.31
N ILE A 81 -15.02 11.91 -0.96
CA ILE A 81 -14.72 13.35 -1.06
C ILE A 81 -13.47 13.76 -0.27
N ASN A 82 -13.35 13.29 0.98
CA ASN A 82 -12.16 13.55 1.82
C ASN A 82 -10.87 12.98 1.21
N HIS A 83 -10.94 11.80 0.58
CA HIS A 83 -9.83 11.24 -0.19
C HIS A 83 -9.48 12.13 -1.39
N ALA A 84 -10.48 12.71 -2.07
CA ALA A 84 -10.26 13.63 -3.18
C ALA A 84 -9.56 14.92 -2.76
N GLU A 85 -9.97 15.53 -1.65
CA GLU A 85 -9.32 16.74 -1.10
C GLU A 85 -7.87 16.45 -0.72
N LYS A 86 -7.61 15.36 0.00
CA LYS A 86 -6.25 14.97 0.39
C LYS A 86 -5.39 14.61 -0.83
N ALA A 87 -5.96 13.92 -1.82
CA ALA A 87 -5.27 13.63 -3.08
C ALA A 87 -4.90 14.91 -3.85
N GLY A 88 -5.74 15.95 -3.81
CA GLY A 88 -5.43 17.26 -4.38
C GLY A 88 -4.19 17.89 -3.74
N LEU A 89 -4.11 17.87 -2.42
CA LEU A 89 -2.94 18.34 -1.66
C LEU A 89 -1.67 17.54 -1.98
N PHE A 90 -1.75 16.20 -1.91
CA PHE A 90 -0.61 15.35 -2.25
C PHE A 90 -0.17 15.54 -3.72
N GLY A 91 -1.14 15.72 -4.61
CA GLY A 91 -0.94 16.12 -6.00
C GLY A 91 -0.08 17.38 -6.14
N SER A 92 -0.48 18.48 -5.50
CA SER A 92 0.23 19.75 -5.62
C SER A 92 1.68 19.64 -5.13
N LEU A 93 1.90 18.98 -3.99
CA LEU A 93 3.24 18.77 -3.43
C LEU A 93 4.14 17.95 -4.36
N ALA A 94 3.61 16.87 -4.94
CA ALA A 94 4.33 16.06 -5.92
C ALA A 94 4.70 16.85 -7.19
N PHE A 95 3.77 17.67 -7.70
CA PHE A 95 4.03 18.50 -8.88
C PHE A 95 5.09 19.58 -8.62
N GLU A 96 5.14 20.16 -7.43
CA GLU A 96 6.15 21.16 -7.04
C GLU A 96 7.55 20.56 -6.97
N GLU A 97 7.70 19.39 -6.35
CA GLU A 97 8.98 18.67 -6.30
C GLU A 97 9.45 18.24 -7.71
N LYS A 98 8.52 17.83 -8.58
CA LYS A 98 8.83 17.55 -10.00
C LYS A 98 9.32 18.79 -10.74
N LYS A 99 8.63 19.93 -10.57
CA LYS A 99 9.00 21.21 -11.19
C LYS A 99 10.38 21.68 -10.72
N SER A 100 10.74 21.35 -9.49
CA SER A 100 12.03 21.70 -8.88
C SER A 100 13.18 20.79 -9.32
N GLY A 101 12.90 19.74 -10.10
CA GLY A 101 13.89 18.76 -10.58
C GLY A 101 14.32 17.73 -9.52
N ASN A 102 13.68 17.72 -8.35
CA ASN A 102 14.05 16.85 -7.24
C ASN A 102 13.57 15.41 -7.44
N ILE A 103 12.53 15.21 -8.25
CA ILE A 103 12.03 13.90 -8.64
C ILE A 103 11.88 13.80 -10.16
N ASN A 104 12.44 12.74 -10.73
CA ASN A 104 12.21 12.40 -12.13
C ASN A 104 11.01 11.45 -12.24
N ILE A 105 9.81 12.02 -12.33
CA ILE A 105 8.62 11.23 -12.62
C ILE A 105 8.48 11.11 -14.14
N THR A 106 8.94 9.99 -14.69
CA THR A 106 9.03 9.72 -16.13
C THR A 106 7.66 9.56 -16.80
N ASP A 107 6.61 9.16 -16.07
CA ASP A 107 5.27 8.98 -16.66
C ASP A 107 4.22 9.92 -16.02
N ARG A 108 3.54 10.72 -16.86
CA ARG A 108 2.44 11.60 -16.43
C ARG A 108 1.21 10.82 -15.96
N ARG A 109 1.09 9.53 -16.32
CA ARG A 109 -0.11 8.71 -16.07
C ARG A 109 -0.10 7.97 -14.74
N ILE A 110 1.09 7.72 -14.17
CA ILE A 110 1.27 6.93 -12.93
C ILE A 110 0.94 7.78 -11.69
N ILE A 111 1.06 9.11 -11.79
CA ILE A 111 0.89 10.06 -10.68
C ILE A 111 -0.53 10.06 -10.06
N PRO A 112 -1.65 10.11 -10.82
CA PRO A 112 -2.94 10.42 -10.21
C PRO A 112 -3.52 9.28 -9.35
N ASN A 113 -3.30 8.02 -9.72
CA ASN A 113 -3.90 6.90 -8.97
C ASN A 113 -3.12 6.58 -7.71
N ASP A 114 -1.78 6.53 -7.77
CA ASP A 114 -0.94 6.35 -6.58
C ASP A 114 -1.23 7.43 -5.53
N ILE A 115 -1.38 8.69 -5.94
CA ILE A 115 -1.71 9.79 -5.04
C ILE A 115 -3.10 9.62 -4.40
N LYS A 116 -4.08 9.09 -5.13
CA LYS A 116 -5.39 8.77 -4.56
C LYS A 116 -5.30 7.64 -3.54
N LEU A 117 -4.47 6.62 -3.80
CA LEU A 117 -4.24 5.53 -2.86
C LEU A 117 -3.50 6.01 -1.60
N PHE A 118 -2.51 6.89 -1.76
CA PHE A 118 -1.84 7.54 -0.63
C PHE A 118 -2.81 8.38 0.20
N ALA A 119 -3.71 9.12 -0.45
CA ALA A 119 -4.75 9.88 0.24
C ALA A 119 -5.69 8.96 1.04
N GLN A 120 -6.06 7.81 0.49
CA GLN A 120 -6.85 6.80 1.21
C GLN A 120 -6.09 6.23 2.42
N ALA A 121 -4.81 5.88 2.24
CA ALA A 121 -3.95 5.39 3.31
C ALA A 121 -3.73 6.44 4.42
N ASP A 122 -3.66 7.73 4.06
CA ASP A 122 -3.41 8.80 5.01
C ASP A 122 -4.65 9.21 5.83
N ILE A 123 -5.84 9.16 5.20
CA ILE A 123 -7.10 9.52 5.83
C ILE A 123 -7.63 8.42 6.75
N ASP A 124 -7.40 7.16 6.39
CA ASP A 124 -7.80 6.02 7.22
C ASP A 124 -6.73 5.73 8.28
N GLU A 125 -6.94 6.25 9.48
CA GLU A 125 -6.00 6.16 10.62
C GLU A 125 -5.67 4.72 11.04
N THR A 126 -6.44 3.73 10.59
CA THR A 126 -6.14 2.32 10.87
C THR A 126 -5.01 1.79 9.98
N ILE A 127 -4.81 2.37 8.80
CA ILE A 127 -3.83 1.93 7.79
C ILE A 127 -2.44 2.35 8.24
N SER A 128 -1.62 1.36 8.58
CA SER A 128 -0.24 1.58 8.99
C SER A 128 0.74 1.50 7.81
N TYR A 129 0.38 0.72 6.78
CA TYR A 129 1.27 0.45 5.65
C TYR A 129 0.53 0.50 4.32
N PHE A 130 1.15 1.14 3.33
CA PHE A 130 0.80 1.00 1.92
C PHE A 130 1.76 -0.01 1.28
N VAL A 131 1.23 -1.11 0.76
CA VAL A 131 2.01 -2.25 0.25
C VAL A 131 2.01 -2.20 -1.28
N THR A 132 3.21 -2.20 -1.86
CA THR A 132 3.41 -2.09 -3.32
C THR A 132 4.62 -2.89 -3.79
N SER A 133 4.72 -3.12 -5.09
CA SER A 133 5.93 -3.61 -5.77
C SER A 133 6.57 -2.54 -6.66
N ASP A 134 5.93 -1.38 -6.80
CA ASP A 134 6.41 -0.29 -7.64
C ASP A 134 7.37 0.61 -6.85
N SER A 135 8.64 0.61 -7.24
CA SER A 135 9.65 1.49 -6.66
C SER A 135 9.41 2.98 -6.98
N ALA A 136 8.64 3.30 -8.03
CA ALA A 136 8.32 4.69 -8.35
C ALA A 136 7.45 5.35 -7.26
N CYS A 137 6.59 4.58 -6.59
CA CYS A 137 5.78 5.02 -5.46
C CYS A 137 6.63 5.57 -4.31
N GLU A 138 7.81 5.02 -4.05
CA GLU A 138 8.67 5.48 -2.96
C GLU A 138 9.22 6.89 -3.17
N ASN A 139 9.57 7.23 -4.41
CA ASN A 139 10.05 8.59 -4.73
C ASN A 139 8.93 9.61 -4.56
N MET A 140 7.71 9.25 -4.98
CA MET A 140 6.51 10.07 -4.77
C MET A 140 6.22 10.26 -3.28
N TYR A 141 6.24 9.18 -2.52
CA TYR A 141 6.02 9.19 -1.08
C TYR A 141 7.03 10.10 -0.36
N LYS A 142 8.32 10.00 -0.69
CA LYS A 142 9.38 10.87 -0.13
C LYS A 142 9.14 12.34 -0.46
N ALA A 143 8.74 12.66 -1.69
CA ALA A 143 8.43 14.03 -2.11
C ALA A 143 7.27 14.63 -1.30
N ILE A 144 6.21 13.85 -1.07
CA ILE A 144 5.06 14.28 -0.26
C ILE A 144 5.48 14.46 1.20
N ARG A 145 6.13 13.45 1.79
CA ARG A 145 6.52 13.43 3.22
C ARG A 145 7.50 14.53 3.60
N LYS A 146 8.30 15.03 2.65
CA LYS A 146 9.19 16.19 2.86
C LYS A 146 8.43 17.47 3.20
N ASN A 147 7.21 17.62 2.69
CA ASN A 147 6.43 18.86 2.75
C ASN A 147 5.19 18.74 3.64
N THR A 148 4.83 17.53 4.10
CA THR A 148 3.69 17.31 5.01
C THR A 148 3.84 16.02 5.81
N SER A 149 3.13 15.93 6.94
CA SER A 149 3.02 14.68 7.71
C SER A 149 2.16 13.67 6.95
N VAL A 150 2.57 12.41 6.99
CA VAL A 150 1.85 11.28 6.40
C VAL A 150 1.67 10.20 7.47
N ASN A 151 0.47 9.61 7.55
CA ASN A 151 0.06 8.70 8.63
C ASN A 151 0.38 7.21 8.36
N PHE A 152 0.94 6.89 7.21
CA PHE A 152 1.31 5.52 6.81
C PHE A 152 2.76 5.46 6.34
N GLU A 153 3.34 4.25 6.35
CA GLU A 153 4.65 3.96 5.79
C GLU A 153 4.54 3.09 4.52
N ILE A 154 5.53 3.16 3.63
CA ILE A 154 5.60 2.30 2.44
C ILE A 154 6.21 0.95 2.81
N MET A 155 5.62 -0.14 2.30
CA MET A 155 6.14 -1.50 2.40
C MET A 155 6.31 -2.08 0.98
N ASN A 156 7.56 -2.19 0.52
CA ASN A 156 7.85 -2.68 -0.82
C ASN A 156 8.14 -4.19 -0.82
N ILE A 157 7.33 -4.97 -1.52
CA ILE A 157 7.45 -6.45 -1.56
C ILE A 157 8.65 -6.95 -2.35
N ARG A 158 9.41 -6.05 -3.01
CA ARG A 158 10.73 -6.39 -3.56
C ARG A 158 11.71 -6.81 -2.48
N ARG A 159 11.53 -6.30 -1.25
CA ARG A 159 12.22 -6.80 -0.07
C ARG A 159 11.52 -8.08 0.39
N PRO A 160 12.22 -9.22 0.49
CA PRO A 160 11.65 -10.47 1.01
C PRO A 160 10.99 -10.29 2.39
N TYR A 161 9.90 -11.02 2.65
CA TYR A 161 9.11 -10.84 3.87
C TYR A 161 9.90 -11.15 5.16
N ASN A 162 10.76 -12.16 5.12
CA ASN A 162 11.63 -12.56 6.22
C ASN A 162 12.59 -11.41 6.62
N GLU A 163 13.12 -10.68 5.65
CA GLU A 163 13.92 -9.48 5.90
C GLU A 163 13.07 -8.34 6.44
N GLN A 164 11.86 -8.16 5.90
CA GLN A 164 10.95 -7.08 6.29
C GLN A 164 10.46 -7.22 7.74
N PHE A 165 10.14 -8.45 8.17
CA PHE A 165 9.56 -8.73 9.49
C PHE A 165 10.57 -9.35 10.47
N GLY A 166 11.81 -9.63 10.04
CA GLY A 166 12.85 -10.21 10.91
C GLY A 166 12.56 -11.65 11.33
N VAL A 167 11.92 -12.43 10.46
CA VAL A 167 11.54 -13.83 10.74
C VAL A 167 12.69 -14.74 10.31
N LEU A 168 13.14 -15.61 11.24
CA LEU A 168 14.12 -16.66 10.97
C LEU A 168 13.39 -17.92 10.46
N PHE A 169 13.97 -18.59 9.47
CA PHE A 169 13.45 -19.83 8.88
C PHE A 169 13.47 -21.00 9.88
#